data_AF-A0A7Z9ARR7-F1
#
_entry.id   AF-A0A7Z9ARR7-F1
#
_cell.length_a   1.000
_cell.length_b   1.000
_cell.length_c   1.000
_cell.angle_alpha   90.00
_cell.angle_beta   90.00
_cell.angle_gamma   90.00
#
_symmetry.space_group_name_H-M   'P 1'
#
loop_
_entity.id
_entity.type
_entity.pdbx_description
1 polymer ?
#
loop_
_entity_poly.entity_id
_entity_poly.type
_entity_poly.pdbx_seq_one_letter_code
_entity_poly.pdbx_strand_id
1 'polypeptide(L)'
;MDDYQRRYELLALTLGLKRNTNLYYRMEDAVKEHKRDGDTGTEDEVMLLSTYKKMIEQDTDGFFIDENRKEHILSSLTKTLDFCNAPSTTASLQILESLKTNDPTSFLIVPLAYPLYSGKGHCSGLIIYKHGNCYDVVMVDKAKLFNHQFPVGLVTIYAERIDQLNHVLYLSNKFALPTIQPFEELKKLVHISTKKCVSRLNVDMSPQNVGNCIVNEVESTLKVALFNCQKSILSYSHSKPTLRPKWNSCPHSTLEMRKRFLKALKTNKHEQNKSFDYIFNNYYLKRKNHPKNVKLQQKMMKLEKIRSQRKNNIYKKIKYIVLKRRYNNIYKRNWRLYKRNKIVEEFKKDSRIVGINNEQMPPSIPQLKKMGDILTLPSQQRTEPSLQSYVVKQEKYFSRT
;
A
#
# COMPACT_ATOMS: atom_id res chain seq x y z
N MET A 1 -5.59 20.40 7.76
CA MET A 1 -5.03 20.32 6.39
C MET A 1 -6.14 20.72 5.44
N ASP A 2 -5.90 21.71 4.58
CA ASP A 2 -6.89 22.09 3.56
C ASP A 2 -6.93 21.08 2.40
N ASP A 3 -7.96 21.17 1.55
CA ASP A 3 -8.17 20.27 0.40
C ASP A 3 -6.96 20.28 -0.58
N TYR A 4 -6.32 21.43 -0.80
CA TYR A 4 -5.18 21.54 -1.70
C TYR A 4 -3.97 20.76 -1.16
N GLN A 5 -3.63 20.98 0.10
CA GLN A 5 -2.53 20.29 0.77
C GLN A 5 -2.79 18.78 0.81
N ARG A 6 -4.04 18.35 1.05
CA ARG A 6 -4.41 16.93 1.03
C ARG A 6 -4.22 16.30 -0.34
N ARG A 7 -4.69 16.93 -1.41
CA ARG A 7 -4.47 16.46 -2.80
C ARG A 7 -2.99 16.42 -3.14
N TYR A 8 -2.24 17.45 -2.77
CA TYR A 8 -0.80 17.51 -2.97
C TYR A 8 -0.10 16.32 -2.32
N GLU A 9 -0.47 16.02 -1.07
CA GLU A 9 0.07 14.91 -0.28
C GLU A 9 -0.21 13.56 -0.93
N LEU A 10 -1.47 13.32 -1.34
CA LEU A 10 -1.87 12.13 -2.07
C LEU A 10 -1.06 11.97 -3.36
N LEU A 11 -0.92 13.04 -4.16
CA LEU A 11 -0.11 13.00 -5.39
C LEU A 11 1.34 12.61 -5.09
N ALA A 12 1.98 13.27 -4.13
CA ALA A 12 3.37 13.01 -3.79
C ALA A 12 3.59 11.57 -3.30
N LEU A 13 2.63 11.00 -2.57
CA LEU A 13 2.64 9.61 -2.12
C LEU A 13 2.39 8.62 -3.27
N THR A 14 1.41 8.86 -4.15
CA THR A 14 1.13 8.06 -5.36
C THR A 14 2.35 8.01 -6.28
N LEU A 15 3.06 9.13 -6.42
CA LEU A 15 4.29 9.21 -7.24
C LEU A 15 5.51 8.58 -6.54
N GLY A 16 5.41 8.28 -5.25
CA GLY A 16 6.49 7.76 -4.41
C GLY A 16 7.64 8.76 -4.31
N LEU A 17 7.31 10.04 -4.12
CA LEU A 17 8.26 11.14 -3.95
C LEU A 17 8.60 11.37 -2.47
N LYS A 18 7.66 11.10 -1.57
CA LYS A 18 7.84 11.15 -0.11
C LYS A 18 7.44 9.85 0.57
N ARG A 19 7.82 9.74 1.86
CA ARG A 19 7.24 8.77 2.78
C ARG A 19 5.97 9.38 3.38
N ASN A 20 5.09 8.53 3.87
CA ASN A 20 3.97 8.93 4.66
C ASN A 20 4.46 9.35 6.06
N THR A 21 4.79 10.63 6.20
CA THR A 21 5.04 11.24 7.50
C THR A 21 3.74 11.85 8.02
N ASN A 22 3.04 12.63 7.19
CA ASN A 22 1.98 13.52 7.67
C ASN A 22 0.61 12.83 7.87
N LEU A 23 0.22 11.89 7.00
CA LEU A 23 -1.08 11.19 7.16
C LEU A 23 -1.02 10.19 8.32
N TYR A 24 0.18 9.68 8.63
CA TYR A 24 0.38 8.74 9.72
C TYR A 24 0.43 9.40 11.10
N TYR A 25 1.09 10.57 11.23
CA TYR A 25 1.08 11.31 12.51
C TYR A 25 -0.32 11.70 12.95
N ARG A 26 -1.26 11.94 12.03
CA ARG A 26 -2.67 12.19 12.41
C ARG A 26 -3.32 10.99 13.13
N MET A 27 -2.92 9.76 12.80
CA MET A 27 -3.37 8.59 13.55
C MET A 27 -2.73 8.54 14.94
N GLU A 28 -1.42 8.80 15.06
CA GLU A 28 -0.70 8.84 16.36
C GLU A 28 -1.13 10.01 17.26
N ASP A 29 -1.49 11.15 16.69
CA ASP A 29 -1.94 12.33 17.42
C ASP A 29 -3.41 12.16 17.83
N ALA A 30 -4.28 11.57 16.99
CA ALA A 30 -5.64 11.17 17.39
C ALA A 30 -5.62 10.15 18.55
N VAL A 31 -4.64 9.25 18.53
CA VAL A 31 -4.34 8.30 19.61
C VAL A 31 -3.94 9.02 20.91
N LYS A 32 -3.04 9.99 20.86
CA LYS A 32 -2.54 10.70 22.05
C LYS A 32 -3.56 11.68 22.62
N GLU A 33 -4.29 12.37 21.76
CA GLU A 33 -5.23 13.42 22.14
C GLU A 33 -6.61 12.88 22.54
N HIS A 34 -6.83 11.55 22.52
CA HIS A 34 -8.15 10.92 22.71
C HIS A 34 -9.24 11.57 21.85
N LYS A 35 -8.86 12.15 20.70
CA LYS A 35 -9.80 12.76 19.77
C LYS A 35 -10.53 11.63 19.07
N ARG A 36 -11.72 11.34 19.60
CA ARG A 36 -12.69 10.35 19.12
C ARG A 36 -13.35 10.74 17.79
N ASP A 37 -12.88 11.79 17.14
CA ASP A 37 -13.52 12.31 15.94
C ASP A 37 -13.06 11.48 14.75
N GLY A 38 -13.98 10.62 14.28
CA GLY A 38 -13.85 9.73 13.12
C GLY A 38 -13.65 10.44 11.77
N ASP A 39 -13.12 11.66 11.76
CA ASP A 39 -13.01 12.54 10.59
C ASP A 39 -11.63 12.49 9.92
N THR A 40 -10.55 12.09 10.59
CA THR A 40 -9.22 12.40 10.03
C THR A 40 -8.60 11.33 9.15
N GLY A 41 -8.88 10.04 9.39
CA GLY A 41 -8.35 8.93 8.57
C GLY A 41 -9.22 8.60 7.35
N THR A 42 -10.53 8.70 7.51
CA THR A 42 -11.55 8.40 6.49
C THR A 42 -11.53 9.41 5.36
N GLU A 43 -11.33 10.71 5.63
CA GLU A 43 -11.33 11.74 4.58
C GLU A 43 -10.23 11.56 3.53
N ASP A 44 -9.02 11.16 3.96
CA ASP A 44 -7.88 10.96 3.05
C ASP A 44 -8.10 9.74 2.15
N GLU A 45 -8.66 8.66 2.72
CA GLU A 45 -9.00 7.43 2.00
C GLU A 45 -10.20 7.62 1.06
N VAL A 46 -11.24 8.33 1.50
CA VAL A 46 -12.39 8.73 0.68
C VAL A 46 -11.96 9.64 -0.46
N MET A 47 -11.05 10.60 -0.22
CA MET A 47 -10.50 11.42 -1.29
C MET A 47 -9.70 10.58 -2.30
N LEU A 48 -8.94 9.60 -1.83
CA LEU A 48 -8.18 8.72 -2.69
C LEU A 48 -9.09 7.82 -3.54
N LEU A 49 -10.10 7.19 -2.93
CA LEU A 49 -11.09 6.34 -3.61
C LEU A 49 -11.94 7.15 -4.61
N SER A 50 -12.39 8.36 -4.24
CA SER A 50 -13.13 9.24 -5.15
C SER A 50 -12.26 9.71 -6.32
N THR A 51 -10.96 9.96 -6.10
CA THR A 51 -10.02 10.26 -7.19
C THR A 51 -9.88 9.08 -8.15
N TYR A 52 -9.80 7.85 -7.63
CA TYR A 52 -9.78 6.64 -8.48
C TYR A 52 -11.09 6.41 -9.23
N LYS A 53 -12.26 6.65 -8.60
CA LYS A 53 -13.56 6.61 -9.28
C LYS A 53 -13.60 7.60 -10.44
N LYS A 54 -13.24 8.87 -10.19
CA LYS A 54 -13.18 9.92 -11.21
C LYS A 54 -12.18 9.59 -12.34
N MET A 55 -11.07 8.94 -11.99
CA MET A 55 -10.08 8.47 -12.97
C MET A 55 -10.65 7.41 -13.92
N ILE A 56 -11.47 6.48 -13.42
CA ILE A 56 -12.15 5.45 -14.23
C ILE A 56 -13.31 6.08 -15.01
N GLU A 57 -14.05 7.00 -14.41
CA GLU A 57 -15.14 7.74 -15.07
C GLU A 57 -14.62 8.51 -16.31
N GLN A 58 -13.46 9.15 -16.18
CA GLN A 58 -12.78 9.87 -17.27
C GLN A 58 -12.05 8.97 -18.28
N ASP A 59 -12.08 7.64 -18.10
CA ASP A 59 -11.44 6.67 -18.99
C ASP A 59 -12.31 6.42 -20.22
N THR A 60 -11.98 7.06 -21.34
CA THR A 60 -12.77 6.98 -22.59
C THR A 60 -12.23 5.96 -23.59
N ASP A 61 -11.00 5.48 -23.40
CA ASP A 61 -10.30 4.55 -24.30
C ASP A 61 -10.17 3.13 -23.71
N GLY A 62 -10.91 2.83 -22.65
CA GLY A 62 -10.93 1.52 -22.00
C GLY A 62 -9.58 1.08 -21.44
N PHE A 63 -8.77 2.03 -20.94
CA PHE A 63 -7.44 1.72 -20.42
C PHE A 63 -7.50 0.81 -19.18
N PHE A 64 -8.44 1.04 -18.26
CA PHE A 64 -8.56 0.28 -17.01
C PHE A 64 -9.48 -0.93 -17.13
N ILE A 65 -10.59 -0.77 -17.84
CA ILE A 65 -11.64 -1.77 -18.03
C ILE A 65 -12.37 -1.43 -19.33
N ASP A 66 -12.92 -2.43 -20.01
CA ASP A 66 -13.78 -2.21 -21.18
C ASP A 66 -15.08 -1.50 -20.82
N GLU A 67 -15.68 -0.89 -21.84
CA GLU A 67 -16.89 -0.08 -21.76
C GLU A 67 -18.06 -0.84 -21.13
N ASN A 68 -18.26 -2.11 -21.48
CA ASN A 68 -19.39 -2.91 -21.00
C ASN A 68 -19.37 -3.12 -19.48
N ARG A 69 -18.18 -3.15 -18.86
CA ARG A 69 -18.05 -3.33 -17.41
C ARG A 69 -17.89 -2.03 -16.65
N LYS A 70 -17.55 -0.93 -17.33
CA LYS A 70 -17.21 0.37 -16.71
C LYS A 70 -18.27 0.85 -15.72
N GLU A 71 -19.55 0.84 -16.10
CA GLU A 71 -20.65 1.29 -15.24
C GLU A 71 -20.81 0.42 -13.99
N HIS A 72 -20.59 -0.89 -14.09
CA HIS A 72 -20.61 -1.78 -12.93
C HIS A 72 -19.44 -1.51 -11.97
N ILE A 73 -18.25 -1.24 -12.51
CA ILE A 73 -17.10 -0.81 -11.70
C ILE A 73 -17.39 0.51 -10.99
N LEU A 74 -17.95 1.50 -11.71
CA LEU A 74 -18.33 2.78 -11.12
C LEU A 74 -19.38 2.60 -10.01
N SER A 75 -20.37 1.73 -10.21
CA SER A 75 -21.36 1.37 -9.18
C SER A 75 -20.69 0.76 -7.95
N SER A 76 -19.74 -0.16 -8.11
CA SER A 76 -19.00 -0.76 -6.99
C SER A 76 -18.15 0.25 -6.23
N LEU A 77 -17.55 1.21 -6.93
CA LEU A 77 -16.81 2.30 -6.30
C LEU A 77 -17.72 3.30 -5.59
N THR A 78 -18.92 3.56 -6.12
CA THR A 78 -19.95 4.34 -5.41
C THR A 78 -20.35 3.63 -4.12
N LYS A 79 -20.71 2.34 -4.19
CA LYS A 79 -21.04 1.55 -2.98
C LYS A 79 -19.89 1.52 -1.97
N THR A 80 -18.65 1.44 -2.45
CA THR A 80 -17.45 1.53 -1.59
C THR A 80 -17.39 2.87 -0.85
N LEU A 81 -17.63 3.99 -1.54
CA LEU A 81 -17.68 5.32 -0.90
C LEU A 81 -18.86 5.45 0.06
N ASP A 82 -20.03 4.92 -0.31
CA ASP A 82 -21.21 4.89 0.55
C ASP A 82 -20.95 4.08 1.81
N PHE A 83 -20.22 2.95 1.70
CA PHE A 83 -19.82 2.13 2.84
C PHE A 83 -18.88 2.91 3.77
N CYS A 84 -17.86 3.59 3.23
CA CYS A 84 -16.96 4.43 4.01
C CYS A 84 -17.73 5.52 4.79
N ASN A 85 -18.73 6.11 4.14
CA ASN A 85 -19.56 7.19 4.68
C ASN A 85 -20.80 6.70 5.45
N ALA A 86 -21.03 5.39 5.58
CA ALA A 86 -22.23 4.86 6.20
C ALA A 86 -22.42 5.41 7.63
N PRO A 87 -23.59 5.95 7.98
CA PRO A 87 -23.81 6.56 9.30
C PRO A 87 -24.05 5.53 10.41
N SER A 88 -24.35 4.28 10.05
CA SER A 88 -24.70 3.22 10.99
C SER A 88 -24.28 1.84 10.48
N THR A 89 -24.21 0.89 11.40
CA THR A 89 -23.99 -0.53 11.10
C THR A 89 -25.06 -1.08 10.15
N THR A 90 -26.33 -0.69 10.34
CA THR A 90 -27.45 -1.08 9.47
C THR A 90 -27.26 -0.58 8.04
N ALA A 91 -26.86 0.68 7.84
CA ALA A 91 -26.61 1.22 6.50
C ALA A 91 -25.46 0.49 5.81
N SER A 92 -24.37 0.22 6.54
CA SER A 92 -23.24 -0.56 6.00
C SER A 92 -23.62 -2.01 5.67
N LEU A 93 -24.52 -2.63 6.45
CA LEU A 93 -25.01 -3.98 6.20
C LEU A 93 -25.81 -4.05 4.90
N GLN A 94 -26.75 -3.11 4.70
CA GLN A 94 -27.55 -3.03 3.48
C GLN A 94 -26.68 -2.90 2.23
N ILE A 95 -25.60 -2.12 2.31
CA ILE A 95 -24.64 -1.99 1.21
C ILE A 95 -23.94 -3.33 0.94
N LEU A 96 -23.50 -4.04 1.98
CA LEU A 96 -22.87 -5.35 1.87
C LEU A 96 -23.82 -6.40 1.26
N GLU A 97 -25.09 -6.40 1.67
CA GLU A 97 -26.14 -7.30 1.17
C GLU A 97 -26.47 -7.04 -0.31
N SER A 98 -26.39 -5.79 -0.74
CA SER A 98 -26.67 -5.34 -2.12
C SER A 98 -25.66 -5.82 -3.16
N LEU A 99 -24.57 -6.46 -2.74
CA LEU A 99 -23.60 -7.07 -3.65
C LEU A 99 -24.26 -8.18 -4.48
N LYS A 100 -24.03 -8.15 -5.78
CA LYS A 100 -24.47 -9.20 -6.70
C LYS A 100 -23.65 -10.46 -6.48
N THR A 101 -24.35 -11.59 -6.39
CA THR A 101 -23.74 -12.91 -6.25
C THR A 101 -23.03 -13.32 -7.53
N ASN A 102 -21.81 -13.84 -7.40
CA ASN A 102 -20.98 -14.39 -8.49
C ASN A 102 -20.59 -13.38 -9.59
N ASP A 103 -20.66 -12.09 -9.30
CA ASP A 103 -20.30 -11.03 -10.25
C ASP A 103 -18.98 -10.37 -9.83
N PRO A 104 -17.87 -10.56 -10.58
CA PRO A 104 -16.59 -9.98 -10.22
C PRO A 104 -16.54 -8.45 -10.36
N THR A 105 -17.52 -7.84 -11.03
CA THR A 105 -17.66 -6.38 -11.13
C THR A 105 -18.42 -5.78 -9.95
N SER A 106 -19.10 -6.60 -9.14
CA SER A 106 -19.81 -6.20 -7.92
C SER A 106 -18.95 -6.47 -6.69
N PHE A 107 -18.31 -5.43 -6.16
CA PHE A 107 -17.41 -5.55 -5.01
C PHE A 107 -17.43 -4.32 -4.10
N LEU A 108 -16.91 -4.50 -2.88
CA LEU A 108 -16.53 -3.41 -1.98
C LEU A 108 -15.03 -3.41 -1.76
N ILE A 109 -14.40 -2.24 -1.70
CA ILE A 109 -13.02 -2.08 -1.24
C ILE A 109 -13.05 -1.47 0.16
N VAL A 110 -12.40 -2.10 1.13
CA VAL A 110 -12.27 -1.56 2.49
C VAL A 110 -10.79 -1.38 2.82
N PRO A 111 -10.27 -0.15 2.87
CA PRO A 111 -8.98 0.13 3.46
C PRO A 111 -8.98 -0.24 4.94
N LEU A 112 -7.89 -0.83 5.42
CA LEU A 112 -7.67 -1.11 6.84
C LEU A 112 -6.34 -0.51 7.25
N ALA A 113 -6.34 0.25 8.32
CA ALA A 113 -5.13 0.76 8.95
C ALA A 113 -5.00 0.21 10.37
N TYR A 114 -3.81 -0.24 10.75
CA TYR A 114 -3.56 -0.82 12.07
C TYR A 114 -2.11 -0.59 12.51
N PRO A 115 -1.85 -0.60 13.83
CA PRO A 115 -0.49 -0.47 14.37
C PRO A 115 0.34 -1.75 14.13
N LEU A 116 1.65 -1.56 14.06
CA LEU A 116 2.65 -2.61 14.15
C LEU A 116 3.33 -2.54 15.52
N TYR A 117 3.89 -3.67 15.98
CA TYR A 117 4.66 -3.76 17.22
C TYR A 117 5.81 -2.75 17.33
N SER A 118 6.31 -2.23 16.20
CA SER A 118 7.35 -1.20 16.18
C SER A 118 6.84 0.22 16.45
N GLY A 119 5.57 0.40 16.82
CA GLY A 119 4.93 1.71 16.92
C GLY A 119 4.77 2.41 15.56
N LYS A 120 4.74 1.65 14.46
CA LYS A 120 4.54 2.18 13.10
C LYS A 120 3.23 1.64 12.55
N GLY A 121 2.59 2.37 11.66
CA GLY A 121 1.34 1.94 11.06
C GLY A 121 1.58 1.14 9.81
N HIS A 122 0.65 0.26 9.52
CA HIS A 122 0.52 -0.37 8.23
C HIS A 122 -0.91 -0.25 7.74
N CYS A 123 -1.07 -0.36 6.43
CA CYS A 123 -2.38 -0.47 5.82
C CYS A 123 -2.43 -1.71 4.95
N SER A 124 -3.59 -2.34 4.90
CA SER A 124 -3.93 -3.32 3.86
C SER A 124 -5.25 -2.93 3.24
N GLY A 125 -5.60 -3.48 2.09
CA GLY A 125 -6.95 -3.35 1.57
C GLY A 125 -7.65 -4.69 1.52
N LEU A 126 -8.96 -4.64 1.71
CA LEU A 126 -9.86 -5.76 1.49
C LEU A 126 -10.63 -5.55 0.19
N ILE A 127 -10.97 -6.65 -0.47
CA ILE A 127 -12.00 -6.69 -1.51
C ILE A 127 -13.04 -7.71 -1.08
N ILE A 128 -14.30 -7.31 -1.05
CA ILE A 128 -15.40 -8.18 -0.64
C ILE A 128 -16.26 -8.50 -1.86
N TYR A 129 -16.46 -9.79 -2.10
CA TYR A 129 -17.34 -10.34 -3.13
C TYR A 129 -18.41 -11.22 -2.50
N LYS A 130 -19.62 -11.22 -3.07
CA LYS A 130 -20.65 -12.20 -2.74
C LYS A 130 -20.52 -13.38 -3.72
N HIS A 131 -20.35 -14.59 -3.21
CA HIS A 131 -20.12 -15.80 -4.01
C HIS A 131 -20.96 -16.95 -3.44
N GLY A 132 -22.00 -17.36 -4.19
CA GLY A 132 -23.02 -18.29 -3.70
C GLY A 132 -23.61 -17.80 -2.37
N ASN A 133 -23.64 -18.68 -1.37
CA ASN A 133 -24.10 -18.36 -0.01
C ASN A 133 -22.96 -17.90 0.93
N CYS A 134 -21.91 -17.30 0.37
CA CYS A 134 -20.72 -16.86 1.09
C CYS A 134 -20.28 -15.46 0.65
N TYR A 135 -19.41 -14.87 1.47
CA TYR A 135 -18.62 -13.69 1.16
C TYR A 135 -17.14 -14.08 1.06
N ASP A 136 -16.55 -13.83 -0.10
CA ASP A 136 -15.12 -13.97 -0.34
C ASP A 136 -14.44 -12.64 0.02
N VAL A 137 -13.57 -12.67 1.02
CA VAL A 137 -12.79 -11.51 1.48
C VAL A 137 -11.35 -11.68 1.04
N VAL A 138 -10.98 -10.96 0.00
CA VAL A 138 -9.61 -10.91 -0.54
C VAL A 138 -8.80 -9.90 0.25
N MET A 139 -7.73 -10.37 0.89
CA MET A 139 -6.83 -9.54 1.70
C MET A 139 -5.60 -9.17 0.87
N VAL A 140 -5.39 -7.87 0.62
CA VAL A 140 -4.26 -7.35 -0.14
C VAL A 140 -3.30 -6.62 0.81
N ASP A 141 -2.12 -7.21 0.99
CA ASP A 141 -1.02 -6.68 1.78
C ASP A 141 0.29 -6.88 1.01
N LYS A 142 0.64 -5.87 0.21
CA LYS A 142 1.81 -5.92 -0.67
C LYS A 142 3.13 -5.98 0.09
N ALA A 143 3.16 -5.45 1.32
CA ALA A 143 4.32 -5.54 2.21
C ALA A 143 4.46 -6.93 2.86
N LYS A 144 3.41 -7.77 2.84
CA LYS A 144 3.36 -9.11 3.44
C LYS A 144 3.67 -9.08 4.94
N LEU A 145 3.14 -8.09 5.64
CA LEU A 145 3.30 -7.98 7.09
C LEU A 145 2.33 -8.89 7.85
N PHE A 146 1.15 -9.21 7.30
CA PHE A 146 0.21 -10.13 7.94
C PHE A 146 0.51 -11.61 7.64
N ASN A 147 0.57 -12.00 6.36
CA ASN A 147 0.74 -13.42 5.98
C ASN A 147 2.20 -13.85 5.74
N HIS A 148 3.17 -12.92 5.72
CA HIS A 148 4.62 -13.11 5.48
C HIS A 148 5.05 -13.80 4.18
N GLN A 149 4.23 -14.66 3.58
CA GLN A 149 4.57 -15.51 2.45
C GLN A 149 4.02 -14.94 1.14
N PHE A 150 2.75 -14.52 1.15
CA PHE A 150 2.02 -14.07 -0.04
C PHE A 150 1.38 -12.69 0.19
N PRO A 151 1.27 -11.87 -0.87
CA PRO A 151 0.71 -10.53 -0.76
C PRO A 151 -0.81 -10.47 -0.93
N VAL A 152 -1.43 -11.56 -1.38
CA VAL A 152 -2.87 -11.64 -1.60
C VAL A 152 -3.39 -12.95 -1.01
N GLY A 153 -4.25 -12.83 0.00
CA GLY A 153 -4.93 -13.94 0.66
C GLY A 153 -6.42 -13.92 0.43
N LEU A 154 -7.09 -15.02 0.78
CA LEU A 154 -8.54 -15.17 0.74
C LEU A 154 -9.01 -15.81 2.03
N VAL A 155 -10.07 -15.26 2.61
CA VAL A 155 -10.93 -15.97 3.55
C VAL A 155 -12.35 -15.98 3.01
N THR A 156 -13.10 -17.05 3.29
CA THR A 156 -14.50 -17.17 2.91
C THR A 156 -15.34 -17.23 4.19
N ILE A 157 -16.43 -16.48 4.22
CA ILE A 157 -17.33 -16.35 5.38
C ILE A 157 -18.75 -16.68 4.91
N TYR A 158 -19.46 -17.57 5.63
CA TYR A 158 -20.85 -17.89 5.30
C TYR A 158 -21.77 -16.67 5.44
N ALA A 159 -22.79 -16.57 4.58
CA ALA A 159 -23.75 -15.46 4.62
C ALA A 159 -24.50 -15.36 5.96
N GLU A 160 -24.69 -16.48 6.67
CA GLU A 160 -25.24 -16.52 8.03
C GLU A 160 -24.41 -15.72 9.06
N ARG A 161 -23.14 -15.42 8.73
CA ARG A 161 -22.24 -14.62 9.57
C ARG A 161 -22.05 -13.20 9.03
N ILE A 162 -22.94 -12.72 8.16
CA ILE A 162 -22.84 -11.39 7.56
C ILE A 162 -22.82 -10.28 8.61
N ASP A 163 -23.58 -10.41 9.71
CA ASP A 163 -23.58 -9.42 10.79
C ASP A 163 -22.20 -9.32 11.46
N GLN A 164 -21.54 -10.45 11.68
CA GLN A 164 -20.19 -10.50 12.25
C GLN A 164 -19.17 -9.89 11.28
N LEU A 165 -19.29 -10.20 9.98
CA LEU A 165 -18.45 -9.60 8.94
C LEU A 165 -18.64 -8.08 8.91
N ASN A 166 -19.88 -7.62 8.82
CA ASN A 166 -20.22 -6.20 8.78
C ASN A 166 -19.76 -5.47 10.03
N HIS A 167 -19.93 -6.06 11.22
CA HIS A 167 -19.45 -5.48 12.47
C HIS A 167 -17.93 -5.28 12.46
N VAL A 168 -17.16 -6.28 12.01
CA VAL A 168 -15.70 -6.12 11.86
C VAL A 168 -15.38 -4.99 10.88
N LEU A 169 -15.95 -5.01 9.67
CA LEU A 169 -15.66 -4.01 8.63
C LEU A 169 -16.06 -2.58 9.03
N TYR A 170 -17.24 -2.42 9.61
CA TYR A 170 -17.77 -1.11 10.03
C TYR A 170 -16.90 -0.49 11.12
N LEU A 171 -16.54 -1.26 12.15
CA LEU A 171 -15.69 -0.78 13.23
C LEU A 171 -14.30 -0.38 12.71
N SER A 172 -13.71 -1.21 11.84
CA SER A 172 -12.41 -0.91 11.25
C SER A 172 -12.41 0.36 10.40
N ASN A 173 -13.53 0.67 9.75
CA ASN A 173 -13.68 1.85 8.91
C ASN A 173 -13.95 3.13 9.73
N LYS A 174 -14.59 3.03 10.91
CA LYS A 174 -15.00 4.20 11.70
C LYS A 174 -14.06 4.59 12.83
N PHE A 175 -13.39 3.62 13.44
CA PHE A 175 -12.59 3.90 14.63
C PHE A 175 -11.09 3.80 14.31
N ALA A 176 -10.38 4.93 14.44
CA ALA A 176 -8.93 4.94 14.52
C ALA A 176 -8.52 4.43 15.91
N LEU A 177 -8.57 3.12 16.18
CA LEU A 177 -8.37 2.63 17.54
C LEU A 177 -6.88 2.53 17.91
N PRO A 178 -6.45 3.23 18.99
CA PRO A 178 -5.07 3.20 19.49
C PRO A 178 -4.65 1.95 20.25
N THR A 179 -5.60 1.12 20.67
CA THR A 179 -5.36 0.11 21.72
C THR A 179 -5.31 -1.32 21.18
N ILE A 180 -5.36 -1.46 19.86
CA ILE A 180 -5.60 -2.74 19.20
C ILE A 180 -4.28 -3.46 18.91
N GLN A 181 -4.25 -4.76 19.22
CA GLN A 181 -3.13 -5.61 18.86
C GLN A 181 -2.88 -5.54 17.35
N PRO A 182 -1.62 -5.62 16.88
CA PRO A 182 -1.36 -5.64 15.44
C PRO A 182 -2.20 -6.68 14.70
N PHE A 183 -2.81 -6.23 13.60
CA PHE A 183 -3.64 -7.02 12.68
C PHE A 183 -4.93 -7.60 13.30
N GLU A 184 -5.47 -7.03 14.36
CA GLU A 184 -6.65 -7.59 15.04
C GLU A 184 -7.86 -7.75 14.13
N GLU A 185 -8.14 -6.78 13.26
CA GLU A 185 -9.24 -6.82 12.29
C GLU A 185 -9.08 -8.02 11.35
N LEU A 186 -7.87 -8.21 10.82
CA LEU A 186 -7.56 -9.34 9.94
C LEU A 186 -7.66 -10.66 10.71
N LYS A 187 -7.23 -10.72 11.97
CA LYS A 187 -7.37 -11.90 12.83
C LYS A 187 -8.84 -12.23 13.11
N LYS A 188 -9.69 -11.21 13.35
CA LYS A 188 -11.15 -11.38 13.53
C LYS A 188 -11.78 -11.95 12.27
N LEU A 189 -11.43 -11.43 11.09
CA LEU A 189 -11.89 -11.98 9.80
C LEU A 189 -11.47 -13.43 9.61
N VAL A 190 -10.23 -13.79 9.96
CA VAL A 190 -9.78 -15.18 9.94
C VAL A 190 -10.59 -16.02 10.92
N HIS A 191 -10.82 -15.55 12.14
CA HIS A 191 -11.56 -16.28 13.18
C HIS A 191 -13.00 -16.62 12.76
N ILE A 192 -13.72 -15.67 12.16
CA ILE A 192 -15.10 -15.88 11.70
C ILE A 192 -15.20 -16.62 10.37
N SER A 193 -14.08 -16.79 9.65
CA SER A 193 -14.04 -17.52 8.38
C SER A 193 -14.33 -19.01 8.53
N THR A 194 -14.82 -19.62 7.46
CA THR A 194 -15.19 -21.03 7.40
C THR A 194 -14.02 -21.96 7.76
N LYS A 195 -12.82 -21.67 7.27
CA LYS A 195 -11.63 -22.52 7.45
C LYS A 195 -10.71 -22.08 8.60
N LYS A 196 -11.01 -20.95 9.24
CA LYS A 196 -10.17 -20.32 10.27
C LYS A 196 -8.71 -20.11 9.84
N CYS A 197 -8.47 -19.94 8.55
CA CYS A 197 -7.13 -19.76 7.98
C CYS A 197 -7.20 -18.95 6.68
N VAL A 198 -6.09 -18.30 6.34
CA VAL A 198 -5.98 -17.56 5.07
C VAL A 198 -5.50 -18.47 3.97
N SER A 199 -6.30 -18.60 2.92
CA SER A 199 -5.91 -19.30 1.70
C SER A 199 -5.05 -18.40 0.82
N ARG A 200 -3.96 -18.93 0.27
CA ARG A 200 -3.12 -18.19 -0.66
C ARG A 200 -3.78 -18.11 -2.03
N LEU A 201 -3.87 -16.90 -2.61
CA LEU A 201 -4.17 -16.73 -4.03
C LEU A 201 -2.88 -16.75 -4.86
N ASN A 202 -2.94 -17.30 -6.08
CA ASN A 202 -1.77 -17.37 -6.98
C ASN A 202 -1.49 -16.02 -7.67
N VAL A 203 -1.33 -14.98 -6.84
CA VAL A 203 -1.10 -13.59 -7.21
C VAL A 203 0.17 -13.09 -6.52
N ASP A 204 1.02 -12.39 -7.27
CA ASP A 204 2.26 -11.79 -6.78
C ASP A 204 2.33 -10.31 -7.18
N MET A 205 3.01 -9.52 -6.35
CA MET A 205 3.13 -8.08 -6.52
C MET A 205 4.59 -7.64 -6.41
N SER A 206 4.90 -6.51 -7.03
CA SER A 206 6.22 -5.90 -6.85
C SER A 206 6.40 -5.46 -5.38
N PRO A 207 7.57 -5.68 -4.74
CA PRO A 207 7.79 -5.27 -3.37
C PRO A 207 7.52 -3.78 -3.14
N GLN A 208 6.98 -3.47 -1.97
CA GLN A 208 6.88 -2.10 -1.50
C GLN A 208 8.25 -1.57 -1.09
N ASN A 209 8.69 -0.45 -1.68
CA ASN A 209 10.01 0.13 -1.45
C ASN A 209 9.96 1.45 -0.65
N VAL A 210 8.77 1.96 -0.34
CA VAL A 210 8.55 3.26 0.32
C VAL A 210 7.50 3.08 1.41
N GLY A 211 7.67 3.75 2.56
CA GLY A 211 6.68 3.78 3.63
C GLY A 211 5.51 4.69 3.26
N ASN A 212 4.76 4.32 2.24
CA ASN A 212 3.56 5.00 1.72
C ASN A 212 2.40 4.00 1.60
N CYS A 213 2.27 3.10 2.59
CA CYS A 213 1.26 2.01 2.62
C CYS A 213 -0.16 2.53 2.46
N ILE A 214 -0.55 3.64 3.13
CA ILE A 214 -1.88 4.26 2.99
C ILE A 214 -2.32 4.38 1.52
N VAL A 215 -1.47 4.96 0.66
CA VAL A 215 -1.82 5.13 -0.76
C VAL A 215 -1.57 3.87 -1.57
N ASN A 216 -0.42 3.22 -1.36
CA ASN A 216 -0.01 2.08 -2.19
C ASN A 216 -0.92 0.87 -2.02
N GLU A 217 -1.48 0.65 -0.84
CA GLU A 217 -2.26 -0.55 -0.53
C GLU A 217 -3.67 -0.39 -1.06
N VAL A 218 -4.29 0.80 -0.94
CA VAL A 218 -5.52 1.13 -1.66
C VAL A 218 -5.32 1.05 -3.18
N GLU A 219 -4.22 1.63 -3.71
CA GLU A 219 -3.86 1.52 -5.14
C GLU A 219 -3.77 0.04 -5.57
N SER A 220 -3.07 -0.78 -4.77
CA SER A 220 -2.83 -2.19 -5.08
C SER A 220 -4.11 -3.01 -4.99
N THR A 221 -5.00 -2.67 -4.06
CA THR A 221 -6.30 -3.31 -3.86
C THR A 221 -7.24 -3.05 -5.02
N LEU A 222 -7.39 -1.78 -5.43
CA LEU A 222 -8.15 -1.43 -6.63
C LEU A 222 -7.62 -2.15 -7.87
N LYS A 223 -6.29 -2.18 -8.03
CA LYS A 223 -5.66 -2.86 -9.15
C LYS A 223 -5.95 -4.38 -9.17
N VAL A 224 -6.02 -5.02 -8.00
CA VAL A 224 -6.41 -6.43 -7.88
C VAL A 224 -7.89 -6.62 -8.22
N ALA A 225 -8.76 -5.73 -7.74
CA ALA A 225 -10.20 -5.77 -8.04
C ALA A 225 -10.48 -5.65 -9.55
N LEU A 226 -9.90 -4.63 -10.20
CA LEU A 226 -10.03 -4.43 -11.65
C LEU A 226 -9.45 -5.60 -12.44
N PHE A 227 -8.32 -6.15 -11.99
CA PHE A 227 -7.73 -7.32 -12.63
C PHE A 227 -8.64 -8.55 -12.50
N ASN A 228 -9.26 -8.77 -11.34
CA ASN A 228 -10.21 -9.86 -11.13
C ASN A 228 -11.43 -9.77 -12.04
N CYS A 229 -11.89 -8.55 -12.33
CA CYS A 229 -12.97 -8.31 -13.28
C CYS A 229 -12.63 -8.84 -14.69
N GLN A 230 -11.37 -8.68 -15.11
CA GLN A 230 -10.88 -9.12 -16.42
C GLN A 230 -10.48 -10.60 -16.45
N LYS A 231 -9.88 -11.07 -15.36
CA LYS A 231 -9.35 -12.41 -15.23
C LYS A 231 -9.50 -12.86 -13.79
N SER A 232 -10.38 -13.83 -13.57
CA SER A 232 -10.67 -14.36 -12.24
C SER A 232 -9.39 -14.77 -11.51
N ILE A 233 -9.17 -14.20 -10.33
CA ILE A 233 -8.07 -14.56 -9.42
C ILE A 233 -8.50 -15.65 -8.45
N LEU A 234 -9.80 -15.76 -8.17
CA LEU A 234 -10.37 -16.68 -7.19
C LEU A 234 -10.32 -18.13 -7.67
N SER A 235 -10.59 -18.36 -8.96
CA SER A 235 -10.53 -19.69 -9.58
C SER A 235 -9.17 -20.01 -10.23
N TYR A 236 -8.17 -19.12 -10.12
CA TYR A 236 -6.91 -19.30 -10.83
C TYR A 236 -6.00 -20.32 -10.14
N SER A 237 -5.75 -21.43 -10.84
CA SER A 237 -4.97 -22.55 -10.31
C SER A 237 -3.53 -22.17 -9.93
N HIS A 238 -3.05 -22.75 -8.83
CA HIS A 238 -1.64 -22.70 -8.39
C HIS A 238 -0.69 -23.47 -9.32
N SER A 239 -1.20 -24.38 -10.16
CA SER A 239 -0.38 -25.07 -11.17
C SER A 239 0.03 -24.15 -12.33
N LYS A 240 -0.70 -23.05 -12.54
CA LYS A 240 -0.43 -22.07 -13.60
C LYS A 240 0.60 -21.01 -13.14
N PRO A 241 1.28 -20.33 -14.08
CA PRO A 241 2.19 -19.23 -13.72
C PRO A 241 1.49 -18.15 -12.90
N THR A 242 2.12 -17.73 -11.81
CA THR A 242 1.59 -16.73 -10.88
C THR A 242 1.18 -15.43 -11.57
N LEU A 243 -0.03 -14.97 -11.27
CA LEU A 243 -0.58 -13.74 -11.80
C LEU A 243 0.14 -12.52 -11.23
N ARG A 244 0.29 -11.51 -12.07
CA ARG A 244 0.90 -10.23 -11.72
C ARG A 244 0.01 -9.11 -12.23
N PRO A 245 -0.95 -8.65 -11.42
CA PRO A 245 -1.88 -7.61 -11.82
C PRO A 245 -1.15 -6.41 -12.41
N LYS A 246 -1.62 -5.94 -13.56
CA LYS A 246 -1.17 -4.73 -14.25
C LYS A 246 -2.37 -3.82 -14.45
N TRP A 247 -2.12 -2.52 -14.62
CA TRP A 247 -3.18 -1.56 -14.93
C TRP A 247 -3.75 -1.78 -16.34
N ASN A 248 -2.86 -2.13 -17.26
CA ASN A 248 -3.17 -2.48 -18.64
C ASN A 248 -2.05 -3.40 -19.15
N SER A 249 -2.26 -4.07 -20.29
CA SER A 249 -1.27 -4.90 -20.96
C SER A 249 -0.12 -4.08 -21.57
N CYS A 250 -0.36 -2.79 -21.85
CA CYS A 250 0.59 -1.91 -22.52
C CYS A 250 1.90 -1.67 -21.72
N PRO A 251 3.02 -1.40 -22.40
CA PRO A 251 4.25 -0.97 -21.76
C PRO A 251 4.02 0.30 -20.92
N HIS A 252 4.69 0.39 -19.77
CA HIS A 252 4.61 1.56 -18.88
C HIS A 252 3.20 1.90 -18.37
N SER A 253 2.28 0.93 -18.29
CA SER A 253 0.90 1.14 -17.80
C SER A 253 0.82 1.87 -16.43
N THR A 254 1.78 1.70 -15.53
CA THR A 254 1.83 2.45 -14.26
C THR A 254 2.11 3.94 -14.44
N LEU A 255 2.92 4.33 -15.43
CA LEU A 255 3.14 5.73 -15.76
C LEU A 255 1.84 6.35 -16.29
N GLU A 256 1.17 5.63 -17.18
CA GLU A 256 -0.08 6.10 -17.78
C GLU A 256 -1.19 6.23 -16.73
N MET A 257 -1.36 5.23 -15.86
CA MET A 257 -2.26 5.34 -14.70
C MET A 257 -1.96 6.60 -13.87
N ARG A 258 -0.69 6.92 -13.61
CA ARG A 258 -0.33 8.10 -12.80
C ARG A 258 -0.63 9.43 -13.48
N LYS A 259 -0.58 9.50 -14.82
CA LYS A 259 -1.04 10.68 -15.57
C LYS A 259 -2.56 10.84 -15.42
N ARG A 260 -3.31 9.75 -15.56
CA ARG A 260 -4.77 9.74 -15.39
C ARG A 260 -5.18 10.09 -13.96
N PHE A 261 -4.46 9.58 -12.97
CA PHE A 261 -4.62 9.96 -11.56
C PHE A 261 -4.42 11.47 -11.36
N LEU A 262 -3.33 12.05 -11.89
CA LEU A 262 -3.09 13.49 -11.84
C LEU A 262 -4.25 14.26 -12.48
N LYS A 263 -4.73 13.84 -13.65
CA LYS A 263 -5.88 14.47 -14.34
C LYS A 263 -7.13 14.43 -13.46
N ALA A 264 -7.43 13.29 -12.84
CA ALA A 264 -8.59 13.13 -11.96
C ALA A 264 -8.49 13.97 -10.68
N LEU A 265 -7.28 14.10 -10.12
CA LEU A 265 -7.01 14.82 -8.88
C LEU A 265 -7.22 16.34 -9.01
N LYS A 266 -6.99 16.90 -10.21
CA LYS A 266 -7.16 18.33 -10.50
C LYS A 266 -8.60 18.81 -10.25
N THR A 267 -8.69 20.08 -9.85
CA THR A 267 -9.95 20.79 -9.58
C THR A 267 -10.10 21.96 -10.56
N ASN A 268 -11.10 22.83 -10.35
CA ASN A 268 -11.28 24.03 -11.17
C ASN A 268 -10.30 25.16 -10.80
N LYS A 269 -9.42 24.97 -9.80
CA LYS A 269 -8.46 25.97 -9.33
C LYS A 269 -7.16 25.89 -10.14
N HIS A 270 -7.04 26.70 -11.19
CA HIS A 270 -5.90 26.68 -12.12
C HIS A 270 -4.53 26.81 -11.45
N GLU A 271 -4.36 27.73 -10.49
CA GLU A 271 -3.06 27.93 -9.81
C GLU A 271 -2.61 26.70 -9.01
N GLN A 272 -3.55 25.99 -8.37
CA GLN A 272 -3.25 24.74 -7.67
C GLN A 272 -2.85 23.62 -8.63
N ASN A 273 -3.54 23.54 -9.76
CA ASN A 273 -3.24 22.55 -10.80
C ASN A 273 -1.84 22.73 -11.39
N LYS A 274 -1.35 23.99 -11.53
CA LYS A 274 0.02 24.27 -11.96
C LYS A 274 1.06 23.63 -11.02
N SER A 275 0.83 23.66 -9.71
CA SER A 275 1.71 23.01 -8.72
C SER A 275 1.73 21.48 -8.88
N PHE A 276 0.56 20.85 -9.13
CA PHE A 276 0.48 19.42 -9.37
C PHE A 276 1.22 19.00 -10.65
N ASP A 277 1.05 19.77 -11.73
CA ASP A 277 1.77 19.57 -12.99
C ASP A 277 3.27 19.74 -12.82
N TYR A 278 3.69 20.74 -12.05
CA TYR A 278 5.10 20.99 -11.76
C TYR A 278 5.74 19.77 -11.10
N ILE A 279 5.11 19.18 -10.08
CA ILE A 279 5.66 18.02 -9.38
C ILE A 279 5.76 16.80 -10.29
N PHE A 280 4.72 16.57 -11.07
CA PHE A 280 4.68 15.46 -12.00
C PHE A 280 5.77 15.59 -13.07
N ASN A 281 5.81 16.73 -13.77
CA ASN A 281 6.70 16.95 -14.89
C ASN A 281 8.15 17.16 -14.46
N ASN A 282 8.39 18.01 -13.46
CA ASN A 282 9.75 18.41 -13.09
C ASN A 282 10.43 17.45 -12.11
N TYR A 283 9.68 16.73 -11.26
CA TYR A 283 10.31 15.78 -10.34
C TYR A 283 10.08 14.34 -10.74
N TYR A 284 8.83 13.96 -10.99
CA TYR A 284 8.54 12.56 -11.22
C TYR A 284 9.05 12.07 -12.58
N LEU A 285 8.76 12.78 -13.67
CA LEU A 285 9.24 12.43 -15.01
C LEU A 285 10.75 12.56 -15.13
N LYS A 286 11.36 13.67 -14.68
CA LYS A 286 12.83 13.83 -14.69
C LYS A 286 13.53 12.72 -13.90
N ARG A 287 12.99 12.32 -12.74
CA ARG A 287 13.50 11.16 -11.99
C ARG A 287 13.41 9.87 -12.80
N LYS A 288 12.27 9.60 -13.44
CA LYS A 288 12.07 8.38 -14.23
C LYS A 288 12.98 8.32 -15.45
N ASN A 289 13.18 9.47 -16.11
CA ASN A 289 13.97 9.62 -17.33
C ASN A 289 15.46 9.90 -17.06
N HIS A 290 15.88 10.02 -15.80
CA HIS A 290 17.28 10.23 -15.46
C HIS A 290 18.15 9.13 -16.11
N PRO A 291 19.24 9.46 -16.84
CA PRO A 291 19.98 8.48 -17.64
C PRO A 291 20.43 7.24 -16.87
N LYS A 292 20.85 7.41 -15.61
CA LYS A 292 21.21 6.29 -14.71
C LYS A 292 20.04 5.33 -14.44
N ASN A 293 18.81 5.84 -14.39
CA ASN A 293 17.59 5.05 -14.19
C ASN A 293 17.13 4.38 -15.48
N VAL A 294 17.23 5.06 -16.63
CA VAL A 294 16.95 4.46 -17.95
C VAL A 294 17.91 3.28 -18.23
N LYS A 295 19.22 3.49 -18.03
CA LYS A 295 20.23 2.42 -18.15
C LYS A 295 19.94 1.25 -17.20
N LEU A 296 19.42 1.53 -16.00
CA LEU A 296 19.06 0.50 -15.03
C LEU A 296 17.80 -0.27 -15.46
N GLN A 297 16.78 0.41 -15.99
CA GLN A 297 15.58 -0.22 -16.54
C GLN A 297 15.93 -1.17 -17.70
N GLN A 298 16.79 -0.74 -18.62
CA GLN A 298 17.30 -1.60 -19.70
C GLN A 298 17.99 -2.85 -19.16
N LYS A 299 18.83 -2.70 -18.12
CA LYS A 299 19.47 -3.84 -17.43
C LYS A 299 18.44 -4.75 -16.75
N MET A 300 17.39 -4.21 -16.15
CA MET A 300 16.31 -5.00 -15.55
C MET A 300 15.46 -5.75 -16.58
N MET A 301 15.19 -5.16 -17.76
CA MET A 301 14.52 -5.87 -18.86
C MET A 301 15.34 -7.05 -19.36
N LYS A 302 16.66 -6.88 -19.54
CA LYS A 302 17.58 -8.00 -19.85
C LYS A 302 17.55 -9.07 -18.76
N LEU A 303 17.44 -8.67 -17.49
CA LEU A 303 17.32 -9.59 -16.35
C LEU A 303 16.00 -10.38 -16.34
N GLU A 304 14.88 -9.79 -16.80
CA GLU A 304 13.62 -10.53 -16.95
C GLU A 304 13.69 -11.60 -18.03
N LYS A 305 14.44 -11.38 -19.12
CA LYS A 305 14.73 -12.43 -20.11
C LYS A 305 15.53 -13.59 -19.50
N ILE A 306 16.49 -13.30 -18.62
CA ILE A 306 17.21 -14.34 -17.87
C ILE A 306 16.25 -15.09 -16.93
N ARG A 307 15.26 -14.39 -16.35
CA ARG A 307 14.25 -15.00 -15.46
C ARG A 307 13.38 -16.03 -16.17
N SER A 308 12.93 -15.77 -17.40
CA SER A 308 12.09 -16.74 -18.13
C SER A 308 12.86 -18.00 -18.51
N GLN A 309 14.17 -17.87 -18.77
CA GLN A 309 15.04 -18.98 -19.19
C GLN A 309 15.65 -19.80 -18.03
N ARG A 310 15.39 -19.45 -16.77
CA ARG A 310 16.08 -20.05 -15.61
C ARG A 310 15.49 -21.35 -15.09
N LYS A 311 14.31 -21.78 -15.59
CA LYS A 311 13.54 -22.88 -14.98
C LYS A 311 14.36 -24.17 -14.80
N ASN A 312 15.34 -24.44 -15.69
CA ASN A 312 16.16 -25.65 -15.67
C ASN A 312 17.68 -25.39 -15.62
N ASN A 313 18.14 -24.18 -15.24
CA ASN A 313 19.58 -23.87 -15.24
C ASN A 313 20.01 -23.13 -13.97
N ILE A 314 20.80 -23.81 -13.13
CA ILE A 314 21.23 -23.31 -11.82
C ILE A 314 22.13 -22.08 -11.93
N TYR A 315 23.02 -22.02 -12.94
CA TYR A 315 23.83 -20.84 -13.21
C TYR A 315 22.98 -19.62 -13.56
N LYS A 316 21.95 -19.79 -14.40
CA LYS A 316 20.99 -18.71 -14.73
C LYS A 316 20.18 -18.30 -13.48
N LYS A 317 19.85 -19.24 -12.59
CA LYS A 317 19.16 -18.97 -11.31
C LYS A 317 20.03 -18.12 -10.38
N ILE A 318 21.29 -18.50 -10.15
CA ILE A 318 22.25 -17.75 -9.33
C ILE A 318 22.55 -16.37 -9.94
N LYS A 319 22.85 -16.33 -11.25
CA LYS A 319 23.09 -15.09 -12.00
C LYS A 319 21.91 -14.13 -11.88
N TYR A 320 20.68 -14.62 -11.99
CA TYR A 320 19.48 -13.81 -11.79
C TYR A 320 19.41 -13.22 -10.38
N ILE A 321 19.64 -14.03 -9.33
CA ILE A 321 19.58 -13.59 -7.93
C ILE A 321 20.63 -12.49 -7.66
N VAL A 322 21.87 -12.71 -8.07
CA VAL A 322 22.99 -11.77 -7.87
C VAL A 322 22.73 -10.44 -8.60
N LEU A 323 22.37 -10.50 -9.88
CA LEU A 323 22.08 -9.31 -10.68
C LEU A 323 20.86 -8.55 -10.16
N LYS A 324 19.79 -9.26 -9.75
CA LYS A 324 18.61 -8.64 -9.13
C LYS A 324 18.99 -7.86 -7.88
N ARG A 325 19.80 -8.45 -6.99
CA ARG A 325 20.27 -7.79 -5.77
C ARG A 325 21.12 -6.56 -6.10
N ARG A 326 22.08 -6.69 -7.02
CA ARG A 326 22.95 -5.58 -7.46
C ARG A 326 22.13 -4.42 -8.06
N TYR A 327 21.21 -4.71 -8.97
CA TYR A 327 20.39 -3.68 -9.61
C TYR A 327 19.44 -3.00 -8.63
N ASN A 328 18.84 -3.73 -7.69
CA ASN A 328 18.05 -3.15 -6.61
C ASN A 328 18.87 -2.21 -5.72
N ASN A 329 20.13 -2.56 -5.40
CA ASN A 329 21.01 -1.71 -4.62
C ASN A 329 21.39 -0.42 -5.37
N ILE A 330 21.69 -0.52 -6.67
CA ILE A 330 21.94 0.66 -7.52
C ILE A 330 20.70 1.56 -7.57
N TYR A 331 19.51 0.99 -7.72
CA TYR A 331 18.26 1.75 -7.70
C TYR A 331 18.10 2.52 -6.38
N LYS A 332 18.28 1.84 -5.24
CA LYS A 332 18.21 2.45 -3.90
C LYS A 332 19.25 3.55 -3.71
N ARG A 333 20.48 3.37 -4.21
CA ARG A 333 21.56 4.38 -4.13
C ARG A 333 21.25 5.61 -5.00
N ASN A 334 20.85 5.41 -6.25
CA ASN A 334 20.43 6.49 -7.15
C ASN A 334 19.27 7.29 -6.55
N TRP A 335 18.32 6.61 -5.91
CA TRP A 335 17.20 7.24 -5.21
C TRP A 335 17.67 8.11 -4.04
N ARG A 336 18.57 7.61 -3.19
CA ARG A 336 19.14 8.40 -2.07
C ARG A 336 19.87 9.65 -2.57
N LEU A 337 20.62 9.55 -3.66
CA LEU A 337 21.35 10.67 -4.27
C LEU A 337 20.40 11.71 -4.88
N TYR A 338 19.35 11.28 -5.59
CA TYR A 338 18.34 12.19 -6.15
C TYR A 338 17.55 12.92 -5.05
N LYS A 339 17.21 12.22 -3.97
CA LYS A 339 16.51 12.80 -2.81
C LYS A 339 17.37 13.82 -2.07
N ARG A 340 18.67 13.54 -1.91
CA ARG A 340 19.60 14.39 -1.14
C ARG A 340 19.96 15.70 -1.85
N ASN A 341 20.00 15.70 -3.18
CA ASN A 341 20.59 16.82 -3.93
C ASN A 341 19.61 17.75 -4.65
N LYS A 342 18.29 17.45 -4.69
CA LYS A 342 17.36 18.29 -5.49
C LYS A 342 15.96 18.46 -4.92
N ILE A 343 15.38 17.38 -4.37
CA ILE A 343 14.04 17.44 -3.78
C ILE A 343 14.04 18.31 -2.52
N VAL A 344 14.99 18.16 -1.60
CA VAL A 344 14.96 18.93 -0.33
C VAL A 344 15.24 20.42 -0.54
N GLU A 345 16.11 20.79 -1.47
CA GLU A 345 16.42 22.21 -1.72
C GLU A 345 15.33 22.92 -2.52
N GLU A 346 14.72 22.29 -3.52
CA GLU A 346 13.66 22.91 -4.30
C GLU A 346 12.29 22.84 -3.57
N PHE A 347 12.01 21.83 -2.74
CA PHE A 347 10.83 21.82 -1.85
C PHE A 347 10.90 22.90 -0.75
N LYS A 348 12.11 23.30 -0.33
CA LYS A 348 12.32 24.43 0.58
C LYS A 348 12.15 25.80 -0.09
N LYS A 349 12.33 25.87 -1.41
CA LYS A 349 12.22 27.13 -2.20
C LYS A 349 10.79 27.46 -2.62
N ASP A 350 9.87 26.50 -2.59
CA ASP A 350 8.46 26.77 -2.80
C ASP A 350 7.85 27.31 -1.50
N SER A 351 7.96 28.63 -1.30
CA SER A 351 7.49 29.37 -0.12
C SER A 351 5.99 29.17 0.18
N ARG A 352 5.22 28.60 -0.75
CA ARG A 352 3.80 28.24 -0.58
C ARG A 352 3.56 26.89 0.12
N ILE A 353 4.62 26.11 0.36
CA ILE A 353 4.57 24.80 1.06
C ILE A 353 5.18 24.89 2.47
N VAL A 354 5.87 26.00 2.78
CA VAL A 354 6.52 26.27 4.08
C VAL A 354 5.47 26.80 5.08
N GLY A 355 4.43 26.00 5.32
CA GLY A 355 3.55 26.12 6.49
C GLY A 355 3.77 24.98 7.50
N ILE A 356 4.79 24.15 7.30
CA ILE A 356 5.13 23.02 8.18
C ILE A 356 6.38 23.41 8.97
N ASN A 357 6.20 23.65 10.27
CA ASN A 357 7.23 24.07 11.22
C ASN A 357 8.49 23.19 11.14
N ASN A 358 9.65 23.86 11.24
CA ASN A 358 11.00 23.32 11.04
C ASN A 358 11.50 22.35 12.14
N GLU A 359 10.65 21.88 13.06
CA GLU A 359 11.10 21.11 14.23
C GLU A 359 11.12 19.58 14.07
N GLN A 360 10.72 19.04 12.91
CA GLN A 360 10.62 17.58 12.71
C GLN A 360 11.58 17.03 11.63
N MET A 361 12.78 17.60 11.49
CA MET A 361 13.87 16.92 10.78
C MET A 361 14.77 16.18 11.76
N PRO A 362 15.13 14.89 11.51
CA PRO A 362 16.11 14.21 12.34
C PRO A 362 17.45 14.96 12.27
N PRO A 363 18.19 15.07 13.38
CA PRO A 363 19.44 15.82 13.42
C PRO A 363 20.43 15.27 12.39
N SER A 364 21.13 16.18 11.74
CA SER A 364 22.26 15.88 10.87
C SER A 364 23.28 15.04 11.63
N ILE A 365 23.53 13.81 11.16
CA ILE A 365 24.63 12.98 11.65
C ILE A 365 25.95 13.77 11.44
N PRO A 366 26.78 13.96 12.48
CA PRO A 366 28.05 14.66 12.35
C PRO A 366 28.92 14.04 11.26
N GLN A 367 29.56 14.90 10.48
CA GLN A 367 30.58 14.48 9.53
C GLN A 367 31.71 13.80 10.31
N LEU A 368 31.94 12.51 10.04
CA LEU A 368 33.15 11.80 10.48
C LEU A 368 34.36 12.52 9.87
N LYS A 369 34.95 13.44 10.64
CA LYS A 369 36.33 13.89 10.44
C LYS A 369 37.23 12.67 10.62
N LYS A 370 38.13 12.48 9.66
CA LYS A 370 39.23 11.51 9.75
C LYS A 370 39.99 11.77 11.06
N MET A 371 40.00 10.79 11.97
CA MET A 371 40.96 10.74 13.08
C MET A 371 42.12 9.86 12.63
N GLY A 372 43.22 10.51 12.25
CA GLY A 372 44.56 9.99 12.49
C GLY A 372 45.04 10.56 13.82
N ASP A 373 45.67 9.69 14.60
CA ASP A 373 46.52 9.94 15.78
C ASP A 373 45.82 10.49 17.04
N ILE A 374 46.08 10.10 18.29
CA ILE A 374 46.88 9.08 18.99
C ILE A 374 46.49 9.29 20.50
N LEU A 375 46.31 8.22 21.29
CA LEU A 375 46.38 8.15 22.78
C LEU A 375 45.37 9.01 23.59
N THR A 376 44.74 8.61 24.70
CA THR A 376 44.93 7.58 25.74
C THR A 376 43.55 7.33 26.40
N LEU A 377 43.25 6.08 26.77
CA LEU A 377 42.14 5.71 27.66
C LEU A 377 42.65 5.62 29.11
N PRO A 378 41.84 5.99 30.12
CA PRO A 378 41.88 5.34 31.41
C PRO A 378 40.78 4.27 31.50
N SER A 379 41.22 3.12 31.98
CA SER A 379 40.50 1.89 32.26
C SER A 379 39.38 2.05 33.29
N GLN A 380 38.17 1.61 32.96
CA GLN A 380 37.25 1.06 33.97
C GLN A 380 36.55 -0.21 33.45
N GLN A 381 36.54 -1.19 34.36
CA GLN A 381 36.22 -2.60 34.27
C GLN A 381 34.95 -2.95 33.47
N ARG A 382 35.09 -3.88 32.50
CA ARG A 382 33.99 -4.70 31.99
C ARG A 382 33.92 -5.98 32.81
N THR A 383 32.78 -6.20 33.45
CA THR A 383 32.29 -7.54 33.78
C THR A 383 31.42 -8.03 32.62
N GLU A 384 31.84 -9.10 31.96
CA GLU A 384 31.00 -9.84 31.00
C GLU A 384 30.08 -10.81 31.73
N PRO A 385 28.81 -10.95 31.29
CA PRO A 385 28.09 -12.20 31.45
C PRO A 385 27.88 -12.89 30.09
N SER A 386 28.21 -14.18 30.13
CA SER A 386 28.18 -15.19 29.07
C SER A 386 26.88 -15.32 28.24
N LEU A 387 27.07 -15.73 26.99
CA LEU A 387 26.11 -15.85 25.88
C LEU A 387 25.18 -17.10 25.93
N GLN A 388 24.79 -17.59 27.12
CA GLN A 388 24.02 -18.85 27.26
C GLN A 388 22.58 -18.74 27.77
N SER A 389 22.01 -17.54 27.95
CA SER A 389 20.69 -17.37 28.61
C SER A 389 19.48 -17.07 27.69
N TYR A 390 19.60 -17.11 26.36
CA TYR A 390 18.48 -16.74 25.46
C TYR A 390 17.84 -17.88 24.66
N VAL A 391 18.14 -19.15 24.98
CA VAL A 391 17.53 -20.31 24.29
C VAL A 391 16.82 -21.24 25.27
N VAL A 392 16.03 -20.72 26.22
CA VAL A 392 14.99 -21.51 26.92
C VAL A 392 13.90 -20.56 27.42
N LYS A 393 12.94 -20.17 26.57
CA LYS A 393 11.63 -19.60 27.00
C LYS A 393 10.65 -19.44 25.82
N GLN A 394 10.40 -20.51 25.05
CA GLN A 394 9.24 -20.55 24.13
C GLN A 394 8.49 -21.88 24.11
N GLU A 395 8.81 -22.84 24.97
CA GLU A 395 8.01 -24.06 25.15
C GLU A 395 7.42 -24.08 26.55
N LYS A 396 6.24 -23.48 26.74
CA LYS A 396 5.30 -23.76 27.85
C LYS A 396 4.04 -22.89 27.76
N TYR A 397 3.27 -22.99 26.68
CA TYR A 397 1.85 -22.59 26.67
C TYR A 397 1.08 -23.41 25.61
N PHE A 398 1.16 -24.73 25.70
CA PHE A 398 0.21 -25.66 25.07
C PHE A 398 0.26 -27.00 25.83
N SER A 399 -0.21 -27.01 27.08
CA SER A 399 -0.72 -28.21 27.73
C SER A 399 -1.48 -27.82 29.00
N ARG A 400 -2.81 -27.87 28.96
CA ARG A 400 -3.69 -28.60 29.90
C ARG A 400 -5.11 -28.02 29.87
N THR A 401 -6.03 -28.94 29.56
CA THR A 401 -7.50 -28.96 29.77
C THR A 401 -8.33 -27.84 29.20
#